data_AF-A0A815AP10-F1
#
_entry.id   AF-A0A815AP10-F1
#
_cell.length_a   1.000
_cell.length_b   1.000
_cell.length_c   1.000
_cell.angle_alpha   90.00
_cell.angle_beta   90.00
_cell.angle_gamma   90.00
#
_symmetry.space_group_name_H-M   'P 1'
#
loop_
_entity.id
_entity.type
_entity.pdbx_description
1 polymer ?
#
loop_
_entity_poly.entity_id
_entity_poly.type
_entity_poly.pdbx_seq_one_letter_code
_entity_poly.pdbx_strand_id
1 'polypeptide(L)'
;MFGRTYDDLLEMSDDWRKNMIKRSKCNDLDFNNYYTGYFTVGVGGGRVGTIIDLGSRDDLQKKYQYQETVGHGQGYASIHRTNKTLLILKDSYRNHTFQAMDESAVLFRDTSSSFSVRVILGHVYALRIIDTYKHKSERVVKMLVLAYQPNQSVTIQWEILK
;
A
#
# COMPACT_ATOMS: atom_id res chain seq x y z
N MET A 1 29.15 -37.52 32.61
CA MET A 1 28.91 -37.47 31.14
C MET A 1 27.48 -37.93 30.94
N PHE A 2 26.51 -37.00 31.02
CA PHE A 2 25.09 -37.34 31.00
C PHE A 2 24.56 -37.19 29.57
N GLY A 3 24.30 -38.32 28.91
CA GLY A 3 23.64 -38.37 27.61
C GLY A 3 22.16 -38.12 27.80
N ARG A 4 21.61 -37.16 27.04
CA ARG A 4 20.17 -36.94 26.96
C ARG A 4 19.53 -38.14 26.27
N THR A 5 18.40 -38.60 26.80
CA THR A 5 17.63 -39.70 26.22
C THR A 5 16.81 -39.20 25.03
N TYR A 6 16.30 -40.13 24.21
CA TYR A 6 15.49 -39.80 23.03
C TYR A 6 14.19 -39.06 23.40
N ASP A 7 13.70 -39.24 24.63
CA ASP A 7 12.52 -38.56 25.17
C ASP A 7 12.81 -37.09 25.53
N ASP A 8 14.02 -36.76 26.00
CA ASP A 8 14.45 -35.37 26.25
C ASP A 8 14.50 -34.52 24.96
N LEU A 9 14.72 -35.16 23.82
CA LEU A 9 14.73 -34.51 22.49
C LEU A 9 13.31 -34.27 21.95
N LEU A 10 12.33 -35.08 22.37
CA LEU A 10 10.92 -34.91 21.99
C LEU A 10 10.26 -33.78 22.77
N GLU A 11 10.52 -33.64 24.07
CA GLU A 11 10.01 -32.52 24.88
C GLU A 11 10.61 -31.17 24.47
N MET A 12 11.90 -31.13 24.12
CA MET A 12 12.52 -29.94 23.53
C MET A 12 11.93 -29.57 22.17
N SER A 13 11.38 -30.55 21.42
CA SER A 13 10.83 -30.32 20.09
C SER A 13 9.46 -29.63 20.10
N ASP A 14 8.71 -29.79 21.19
CA ASP A 14 7.37 -29.21 21.33
C ASP A 14 7.40 -27.84 22.02
N ASP A 15 8.42 -27.55 22.83
CA ASP A 15 8.55 -26.26 23.50
C ASP A 15 9.00 -25.15 22.54
N TRP A 16 9.86 -25.45 21.54
CA TRP A 16 10.14 -24.48 20.47
C TRP A 16 8.94 -24.31 19.54
N ARG A 17 8.11 -25.34 19.31
CA ARG A 17 6.86 -25.23 18.54
C ARG A 17 5.82 -24.38 19.27
N LYS A 18 5.63 -24.58 20.58
CA LYS A 18 4.74 -23.73 21.41
C LYS A 18 5.23 -22.28 21.49
N ASN A 19 6.54 -22.05 21.54
CA ASN A 19 7.11 -20.70 21.54
C ASN A 19 7.14 -20.05 20.14
N MET A 20 7.25 -20.82 19.05
CA MET A 20 7.04 -20.32 17.68
C MET A 20 5.57 -20.00 17.40
N ILE A 21 4.63 -20.80 17.89
CA ILE A 21 3.18 -20.54 17.74
C ILE A 21 2.75 -19.31 18.57
N LYS A 22 3.42 -19.01 19.70
CA LYS A 22 3.18 -17.78 20.47
C LYS A 22 3.86 -16.52 19.91
N ARG A 23 4.84 -16.64 19.01
CA ARG A 23 5.60 -15.49 18.47
C ARG A 23 5.48 -15.28 16.95
N SER A 24 4.99 -16.27 16.22
CA SER A 24 4.40 -16.08 14.90
C SER A 24 2.95 -15.63 15.07
N LYS A 25 2.75 -14.33 15.38
CA LYS A 25 1.48 -13.67 15.06
C LYS A 25 1.42 -13.62 13.54
N CYS A 26 0.94 -14.72 12.97
CA CYS A 26 0.93 -15.01 11.55
C CYS A 26 0.42 -13.79 10.79
N ASN A 27 1.21 -13.36 9.80
CA ASN A 27 0.66 -12.59 8.70
C ASN A 27 -0.39 -13.50 8.06
N ASP A 28 -1.66 -13.24 8.32
CA ASP A 28 -2.76 -13.87 7.60
C ASP A 28 -2.79 -13.22 6.22
N LEU A 29 -1.83 -13.63 5.37
CA LEU A 29 -1.87 -13.30 3.96
C LEU A 29 -2.98 -14.17 3.38
N ASP A 30 -4.17 -13.61 3.27
CA ASP A 30 -5.25 -14.24 2.54
C ASP A 30 -4.86 -14.31 1.05
N PHE A 31 -4.41 -15.49 0.63
CA PHE A 31 -3.96 -15.75 -0.74
C PHE A 31 -5.11 -15.74 -1.76
N ASN A 32 -6.38 -15.76 -1.33
CA ASN A 32 -7.53 -15.75 -2.25
C ASN A 32 -7.66 -14.44 -3.06
N ASN A 33 -6.90 -13.41 -2.69
CA ASN A 33 -6.92 -12.12 -3.36
C ASN A 33 -5.62 -11.80 -4.12
N TYR A 34 -4.73 -12.79 -4.23
CA TYR A 34 -3.48 -12.67 -4.99
C TYR A 34 -3.70 -13.13 -6.43
N TYR A 35 -3.59 -12.18 -7.36
CA TYR A 35 -3.69 -12.45 -8.78
C TYR A 35 -2.45 -11.94 -9.49
N THR A 36 -1.95 -12.71 -10.45
CA THR A 36 -0.81 -12.27 -11.24
C THR A 36 -1.18 -11.01 -12.03
N GLY A 37 -0.31 -10.01 -11.98
CA GLY A 37 -0.57 -8.70 -12.60
C GLY A 37 -1.44 -7.76 -11.78
N TYR A 38 -1.64 -8.05 -10.49
CA TYR A 38 -2.33 -7.17 -9.55
C TYR A 38 -1.41 -6.81 -8.38
N PHE A 39 -1.55 -5.59 -7.87
CA PHE A 39 -1.12 -5.29 -6.50
C PHE A 39 -2.19 -5.79 -5.55
N THR A 40 -1.78 -6.57 -4.55
CA THR A 40 -2.65 -7.06 -3.49
C THR A 40 -2.11 -6.58 -2.15
N VAL A 41 -2.99 -6.04 -1.32
CA VAL A 41 -2.63 -5.60 0.03
C VAL A 41 -2.95 -6.71 1.02
N GLY A 42 -1.95 -7.53 1.32
CA GLY A 42 -2.02 -8.49 2.42
C GLY A 42 -1.75 -7.79 3.75
N VAL A 43 -2.65 -7.95 4.72
CA VAL A 43 -2.52 -7.29 6.03
C VAL A 43 -2.47 -8.31 7.15
N GLY A 44 -1.32 -8.37 7.82
CA GLY A 44 -1.10 -9.24 8.98
C GLY A 44 -1.39 -8.55 10.31
N GLY A 45 -1.85 -9.32 11.30
CA GLY A 45 -1.83 -8.93 12.71
C GLY A 45 -2.75 -7.79 13.10
N GLY A 46 -3.98 -7.74 12.55
CA GLY A 46 -4.96 -6.68 12.79
C GLY A 46 -4.57 -5.35 12.14
N ARG A 47 -4.11 -5.42 10.90
CA ARG A 47 -4.00 -4.26 10.03
C ARG A 47 -5.12 -4.34 9.00
N VAL A 48 -5.56 -3.20 8.49
CA VAL A 48 -6.46 -3.12 7.33
C VAL A 48 -5.84 -2.23 6.28
N GLY A 49 -6.04 -2.56 5.01
CA GLY A 49 -5.39 -1.88 3.91
C GLY A 49 -6.32 -1.68 2.73
N THR A 50 -6.20 -0.52 2.08
CA THR A 50 -6.97 -0.13 0.90
C THR A 50 -5.99 0.39 -0.14
N ILE A 51 -6.05 -0.15 -1.35
CA ILE A 51 -5.30 0.35 -2.50
C ILE A 51 -6.26 0.75 -3.61
N ILE A 52 -5.98 1.87 -4.26
CA ILE A 52 -6.75 2.37 -5.39
C ILE A 52 -5.81 2.83 -6.50
N ASP A 53 -6.28 2.70 -7.74
CA ASP A 53 -5.67 3.29 -8.92
C ASP A 53 -6.18 4.73 -9.06
N LEU A 54 -5.27 5.70 -9.11
CA LEU A 54 -5.58 7.11 -9.34
C LEU A 54 -5.58 7.45 -10.84
N GLY A 55 -5.14 6.53 -11.68
CA GLY A 55 -5.05 6.67 -13.13
C GLY A 55 -3.64 6.99 -13.63
N SER A 56 -3.54 7.14 -14.95
CA SER A 56 -2.33 7.63 -15.60
C SER A 56 -2.14 9.14 -15.38
N ARG A 57 -0.98 9.65 -15.78
CA ARG A 57 -0.73 11.08 -15.86
C ARG A 57 -1.82 11.82 -16.64
N ASP A 58 -2.18 11.29 -17.81
CA ASP A 58 -3.12 11.95 -18.72
C ASP A 58 -4.54 11.94 -18.11
N ASP A 59 -4.91 10.88 -17.41
CA ASP A 59 -6.19 10.79 -16.67
C ASP A 59 -6.25 11.84 -15.56
N LEU A 60 -5.18 11.93 -14.75
CA LEU A 60 -5.09 12.91 -13.67
C LEU A 60 -5.12 14.34 -14.22
N GLN A 61 -4.36 14.63 -15.28
CA GLN A 61 -4.33 15.95 -15.92
C GLN A 61 -5.71 16.32 -16.47
N LYS A 62 -6.36 15.40 -17.18
CA LYS A 62 -7.70 15.61 -17.73
C LYS A 62 -8.74 15.80 -16.64
N LYS A 63 -8.68 15.04 -15.55
CA LYS A 63 -9.65 15.11 -14.47
C LYS A 63 -9.49 16.37 -13.63
N TYR A 64 -8.25 16.71 -13.28
CA TYR A 64 -7.93 17.78 -12.33
C TYR A 64 -7.46 19.08 -12.99
N GLN A 65 -7.32 19.10 -14.32
CA GLN A 65 -7.07 20.32 -15.11
C GLN A 65 -5.82 21.11 -14.68
N TYR A 66 -4.82 20.44 -14.08
CA TYR A 66 -3.54 21.06 -13.78
C TYR A 66 -2.64 21.06 -15.02
N GLN A 67 -1.64 21.94 -15.00
CA GLN A 67 -0.63 21.98 -16.07
C GLN A 67 0.56 21.10 -15.68
N GLU A 68 0.94 20.21 -16.59
CA GLU A 68 2.20 19.46 -16.51
C GLU A 68 3.38 20.36 -16.91
N THR A 69 4.51 20.20 -16.22
CA THR A 69 5.78 20.82 -16.59
C THR A 69 6.61 19.88 -17.46
N VAL A 70 7.65 20.43 -18.09
CA VAL A 70 8.64 19.64 -18.85
C VAL A 70 9.25 18.59 -17.91
N GLY A 71 9.03 17.31 -18.23
CA GLY A 71 9.44 16.17 -17.37
C GLY A 71 8.28 15.31 -16.88
N HIS A 72 7.02 15.72 -17.07
CA HIS A 72 5.83 14.87 -16.93
C HIS A 72 5.61 14.21 -15.55
N GLY A 73 6.24 14.75 -14.51
CA GLY A 73 6.19 14.20 -13.15
C GLY A 73 5.32 15.00 -12.18
N GLN A 74 4.66 16.07 -12.64
CA GLN A 74 4.01 17.03 -11.75
C GLN A 74 2.75 16.48 -11.11
N GLY A 75 1.97 15.69 -11.86
CA GLY A 75 0.83 14.96 -11.31
C GLY A 75 1.23 14.11 -10.11
N TYR A 76 2.22 13.23 -10.27
CA TYR A 76 2.71 12.37 -9.19
C TYR A 76 3.33 13.18 -8.03
N ALA A 77 4.19 14.14 -8.34
CA ALA A 77 4.90 14.93 -7.34
C ALA A 77 3.95 15.78 -6.49
N SER A 78 2.90 16.33 -7.10
CA SER A 78 1.99 17.24 -6.41
C SER A 78 0.97 16.55 -5.49
N ILE A 79 0.75 15.25 -5.66
CA ILE A 79 -0.15 14.50 -4.79
C ILE A 79 0.42 14.51 -3.37
N HIS A 80 -0.36 15.06 -2.46
CA HIS A 80 -0.08 15.03 -1.04
C HIS A 80 -1.37 14.83 -0.26
N ARG A 81 -1.26 14.86 1.06
CA ARG A 81 -2.36 14.55 1.96
C ARG A 81 -2.56 15.71 2.93
N THR A 82 -3.82 15.93 3.30
CA THR A 82 -4.18 16.70 4.48
C THR A 82 -5.33 15.99 5.17
N ASN A 83 -5.09 15.53 6.40
CA ASN A 83 -6.06 14.73 7.16
C ASN A 83 -6.55 13.49 6.41
N LYS A 84 -7.82 13.44 6.00
CA LYS A 84 -8.43 12.33 5.22
C LYS A 84 -8.73 12.74 3.78
N THR A 85 -7.94 13.66 3.24
CA THR A 85 -8.13 14.18 1.90
C THR A 85 -6.81 14.10 1.16
N LEU A 86 -6.83 13.46 -0.01
CA LEU A 86 -5.78 13.59 -1.00
C LEU A 86 -5.97 14.90 -1.75
N LEU A 87 -4.86 15.60 -1.94
CA LEU A 87 -4.78 16.88 -2.62
C LEU A 87 -3.88 16.74 -3.83
N ILE A 88 -4.27 17.37 -4.93
CA ILE A 88 -3.47 17.48 -6.15
C ILE A 88 -3.39 18.94 -6.57
N LEU A 89 -2.34 19.32 -7.29
CA LEU A 89 -2.18 20.68 -7.76
C LEU A 89 -3.37 21.08 -8.64
N LYS A 90 -3.75 22.35 -8.55
CA LYS A 90 -4.73 23.00 -9.41
C LYS A 90 -4.05 24.03 -10.30
N ASP A 91 -3.21 24.89 -9.72
CA ASP A 91 -2.43 25.90 -10.43
C ASP A 91 -0.99 25.91 -9.93
N SER A 92 -0.07 25.68 -10.87
CA SER A 92 1.38 25.64 -10.65
C SER A 92 2.08 26.98 -10.78
N TYR A 93 1.50 27.96 -11.49
CA TYR A 93 2.23 29.14 -11.94
C TYR A 93 2.17 30.32 -10.97
N ARG A 94 1.05 30.52 -10.27
CA ARG A 94 0.86 31.74 -9.47
C ARG A 94 0.87 31.50 -7.97
N ASN A 95 0.08 30.54 -7.50
CA ASN A 95 -0.25 30.44 -6.08
C ASN A 95 -0.04 29.04 -5.47
N HIS A 96 0.50 28.08 -6.24
CA HIS A 96 0.62 26.67 -5.81
C HIS A 96 -0.65 26.17 -5.11
N THR A 97 -1.79 26.37 -5.76
CA THR A 97 -3.07 26.01 -5.14
C THR A 97 -3.36 24.54 -5.34
N PHE A 98 -3.96 23.92 -4.33
CA PHE A 98 -4.31 22.52 -4.35
C PHE A 98 -5.82 22.34 -4.26
N GLN A 99 -6.29 21.23 -4.81
CA GLN A 99 -7.69 20.85 -4.81
C GLN A 99 -7.85 19.41 -4.32
N ALA A 100 -9.01 19.12 -3.75
CA ALA A 100 -9.34 17.79 -3.25
C ALA A 100 -9.53 16.80 -4.40
N MET A 101 -9.03 15.59 -4.20
CA MET A 101 -9.24 14.46 -5.10
C MET A 101 -10.46 13.65 -4.67
N ASP A 102 -11.31 13.28 -5.62
CA ASP A 102 -12.53 12.49 -5.38
C ASP A 102 -12.20 11.11 -4.79
N GLU A 103 -11.04 10.56 -5.16
CA GLU A 103 -10.55 9.25 -4.72
C GLU A 103 -10.39 9.16 -3.20
N SER A 104 -10.28 10.30 -2.50
CA SER A 104 -10.24 10.37 -1.04
C SER A 104 -11.39 9.60 -0.38
N ALA A 105 -12.60 9.70 -0.94
CA ALA A 105 -13.79 9.05 -0.38
C ALA A 105 -13.73 7.51 -0.46
N VAL A 106 -12.95 6.97 -1.38
CA VAL A 106 -12.72 5.53 -1.50
C VAL A 106 -11.55 5.11 -0.59
N LEU A 107 -10.43 5.85 -0.66
CA LEU A 107 -9.23 5.53 0.10
C LEU A 107 -9.46 5.53 1.61
N PHE A 108 -10.19 6.52 2.12
CA PHE A 108 -10.37 6.74 3.57
C PHE A 108 -11.67 6.13 4.13
N ARG A 109 -12.40 5.36 3.32
CA ARG A 109 -13.56 4.60 3.78
C ARG A 109 -13.11 3.54 4.79
N ASP A 110 -13.91 3.33 5.83
CA ASP A 110 -13.66 2.23 6.76
C ASP A 110 -14.11 0.92 6.09
N THR A 111 -13.15 0.17 5.57
CA THR A 111 -13.39 -1.06 4.79
C THR A 111 -12.71 -2.27 5.42
N SER A 112 -13.31 -3.44 5.23
CA SER A 112 -12.65 -4.72 5.45
C SER A 112 -11.46 -4.86 4.50
N SER A 113 -10.42 -5.52 4.98
CA SER A 113 -9.17 -5.71 4.27
C SER A 113 -9.31 -6.68 3.10
N SER A 114 -9.44 -6.17 1.88
CA SER A 114 -9.02 -6.85 0.66
C SER A 114 -9.26 -5.94 -0.53
N PHE A 115 -8.20 -5.29 -1.01
CA PHE A 115 -8.25 -4.57 -2.28
C PHE A 115 -7.10 -5.07 -3.13
N SER A 116 -7.46 -5.55 -4.32
CA SER A 116 -6.51 -5.79 -5.40
C SER A 116 -6.78 -4.80 -6.52
N VAL A 117 -5.72 -4.27 -7.11
CA VAL A 117 -5.79 -3.36 -8.26
C VAL A 117 -4.85 -3.87 -9.33
N ARG A 118 -5.26 -3.78 -10.59
CA ARG A 118 -4.42 -4.20 -11.71
C ARG A 118 -3.17 -3.32 -11.78
N VAL A 119 -2.02 -3.93 -12.05
CA VAL A 119 -0.77 -3.23 -12.33
C VAL A 119 -0.81 -2.70 -13.76
N ILE A 120 -0.65 -1.39 -13.92
CA ILE A 120 -0.65 -0.70 -15.21
C ILE A 120 0.57 0.23 -15.23
N LEU A 121 1.35 0.14 -16.31
CA LEU A 121 2.54 0.96 -16.49
C LEU A 121 2.17 2.45 -16.53
N GLY A 122 2.93 3.28 -15.81
CA GLY A 122 2.70 4.73 -15.76
C GLY A 122 1.53 5.18 -14.90
N HIS A 123 0.81 4.26 -14.26
CA HIS A 123 -0.28 4.61 -13.34
C HIS A 123 0.25 4.96 -11.95
N VAL A 124 -0.49 5.87 -11.29
CA VAL A 124 -0.28 6.24 -9.90
C VAL A 124 -1.30 5.53 -9.02
N TYR A 125 -0.84 4.98 -7.90
CA TYR A 125 -1.68 4.29 -6.92
C TYR A 125 -1.58 4.98 -5.57
N ALA A 126 -2.68 4.99 -4.82
CA ALA A 126 -2.68 5.34 -3.41
C ALA A 126 -2.97 4.11 -2.56
N LEU A 127 -2.12 3.89 -1.56
CA LEU A 127 -2.23 2.81 -0.59
C LEU A 127 -2.40 3.41 0.80
N ARG A 128 -3.43 2.99 1.52
CA ARG A 128 -3.66 3.30 2.93
C ARG A 128 -3.54 2.02 3.74
N ILE A 129 -2.80 2.06 4.84
CA ILE A 129 -2.69 0.97 5.81
C ILE A 129 -2.99 1.54 7.20
N ILE A 130 -3.86 0.86 7.95
CA ILE A 130 -4.23 1.20 9.33
C ILE A 130 -3.83 0.04 10.23
N ASP A 131 -3.19 0.34 11.36
CA ASP A 131 -2.97 -0.61 12.46
C ASP A 131 -4.11 -0.51 13.47
N THR A 132 -4.94 -1.56 13.58
CA THR A 132 -6.13 -1.53 14.44
C THR A 132 -5.83 -1.89 15.90
N TYR A 133 -4.65 -2.45 16.21
CA TYR A 133 -4.26 -2.86 17.56
C TYR A 133 -3.54 -1.77 18.35
N LYS A 134 -2.68 -0.95 17.72
CA LYS A 134 -1.92 0.11 18.40
C LYS A 134 -2.27 1.50 17.89
N HIS A 135 -2.89 2.30 18.76
CA HIS A 135 -3.13 3.74 18.58
C HIS A 135 -3.83 4.17 17.27
N LYS A 136 -4.48 3.25 16.55
CA LYS A 136 -5.07 3.49 15.22
C LYS A 136 -4.12 4.25 14.30
N SER A 137 -2.85 3.86 14.30
CA SER A 137 -1.85 4.53 13.46
C SER A 137 -2.13 4.25 12.00
N GLU A 138 -1.99 5.27 11.16
CA GLU A 138 -2.28 5.20 9.74
C GLU A 138 -1.04 5.61 8.92
N ARG A 139 -0.85 4.93 7.80
CA ARG A 139 0.13 5.25 6.77
C ARG A 139 -0.56 5.34 5.43
N VAL A 140 -0.23 6.38 4.67
CA VAL A 140 -0.69 6.55 3.30
C VAL A 140 0.55 6.68 2.43
N VAL A 141 0.58 5.97 1.31
CA VAL A 141 1.69 5.90 0.37
C VAL A 141 1.14 6.16 -1.03
N LYS A 142 1.82 6.99 -1.81
CA LYS A 142 1.62 7.04 -3.26
C LYS A 142 2.69 6.23 -3.96
N MET A 143 2.33 5.58 -5.06
CA MET A 143 3.23 4.73 -5.84
C MET A 143 3.05 5.02 -7.32
N LEU A 144 4.14 5.08 -8.08
CA LEU A 144 4.15 5.20 -9.54
C LEU A 144 4.80 3.95 -10.14
N VAL A 145 4.14 3.30 -11.09
CA VAL A 145 4.70 2.15 -11.81
C VAL A 145 5.62 2.63 -12.92
N LEU A 146 6.92 2.40 -12.76
CA LEU A 146 7.97 2.81 -13.70
C LEU A 146 8.26 1.75 -14.76
N ALA A 147 8.13 0.47 -14.38
CA ALA A 147 8.31 -0.66 -15.29
C ALA A 147 7.41 -1.82 -14.87
N TYR A 148 6.88 -2.54 -15.85
CA TYR A 148 6.05 -3.71 -15.61
C TYR A 148 6.38 -4.81 -16.63
N GLN A 149 6.88 -5.94 -16.13
CA GLN A 149 7.08 -7.17 -16.88
C GLN A 149 6.11 -8.23 -16.33
N PRO A 150 5.03 -8.56 -17.07
CA PRO A 150 4.04 -9.53 -16.62
C PRO A 150 4.67 -10.83 -16.14
N ASN A 151 4.17 -11.35 -15.01
CA ASN A 151 4.64 -12.59 -14.37
C ASN A 151 6.12 -12.59 -13.91
N GLN A 152 6.82 -11.46 -14.00
CA GLN A 152 8.24 -11.35 -13.66
C GLN A 152 8.49 -10.30 -12.59
N SER A 153 8.24 -9.02 -12.91
CA SER A 153 8.62 -7.91 -12.03
C SER A 153 7.77 -6.67 -12.23
N VAL A 154 7.67 -5.87 -11.17
CA VAL A 154 7.13 -4.51 -11.19
C VAL A 154 8.14 -3.61 -10.50
N THR A 155 8.51 -2.51 -11.15
CA THR A 155 9.35 -1.47 -10.54
C THR A 155 8.48 -0.28 -10.18
N ILE A 156 8.53 0.13 -8.92
CA ILE A 156 7.75 1.26 -8.41
C ILE A 156 8.65 2.33 -7.80
N GLN A 157 8.28 3.58 -8.02
CA GLN A 157 8.69 4.70 -7.16
C GLN A 157 7.59 4.92 -6.12
N TRP A 158 7.96 5.21 -4.87
CA TRP A 158 6.97 5.40 -3.80
C TRP A 158 7.38 6.50 -2.83
N GLU A 159 6.37 7.09 -2.18
CA GLU A 159 6.55 8.11 -1.16
C GLU A 159 5.44 8.00 -0.09
N ILE A 160 5.81 8.14 1.18
CA ILE A 160 4.82 8.26 2.27
C ILE A 160 4.22 9.66 2.25
N LEU A 161 2.90 9.73 2.15
CA LEU A 161 2.16 10.99 2.27
C LEU A 161 2.02 11.34 3.75
N LYS A 162 2.63 12.48 4.11
CA LYS A 162 2.55 13.07 5.45
C LYS A 162 1.26 13.86 5.62
#